data_AF-A0A838DHD2-F1
#
_entry.id   AF-A0A838DHD2-F1
#
_cell.length_a   1.000
_cell.length_b   1.000
_cell.length_c   1.000
_cell.angle_alpha   90.00
_cell.angle_beta   90.00
_cell.angle_gamma   90.00
#
_symmetry.space_group_name_H-M   'P 1'
#
loop_
_entity.id
_entity.type
_entity.pdbx_description
1 polymer ?
#
loop_
_entity_poly.entity_id
_entity_poly.type
_entity_poly.pdbx_seq_one_letter_code
_entity_poly.pdbx_strand_id
1 'polypeptide(L)'
;MIPEAQLARAANAAAEEVLRVIYGDDLQGCTVSLDSVAAVIRTTFEAHVQTAGELAELHAKGFEAVQLLSTPPADGHTLSPEDLRTLLGERLDQIRTVATKILSATIAQNGDTSAADLA
;
A
#
# COMPACT_ATOMS: atom_id res chain seq x y z
N MET A 1 10.61 -2.66 7.37
CA MET A 1 9.73 -2.93 8.53
C MET A 1 10.19 -2.03 9.66
N ILE A 2 9.33 -1.13 10.14
CA ILE A 2 9.67 -0.30 11.31
C ILE A 2 9.69 -1.23 12.53
N PRO A 3 10.75 -1.24 13.35
CA PRO A 3 10.77 -2.00 14.59
C PRO A 3 9.61 -1.60 15.50
N GLU A 4 8.94 -2.58 16.11
CA GLU A 4 7.76 -2.34 16.98
C GLU A 4 8.06 -1.32 18.10
N ALA A 5 9.26 -1.37 18.68
CA ALA A 5 9.72 -0.40 19.67
C ALA A 5 9.91 1.03 19.11
N GLN A 6 10.15 1.18 17.81
CA GLN A 6 10.21 2.47 17.14
C GLN A 6 8.80 3.01 16.85
N LEU A 7 7.86 2.14 16.47
CA LEU A 7 6.46 2.51 16.27
C LEU A 7 5.79 2.95 17.58
N ALA A 8 6.00 2.20 18.67
CA ALA A 8 5.48 2.55 19.99
C ALA A 8 5.98 3.92 20.48
N ARG A 9 7.27 4.22 20.24
CA ARG A 9 7.84 5.54 20.57
C ARG A 9 7.23 6.66 19.74
N ALA A 10 7.03 6.45 18.45
CA ALA A 10 6.39 7.43 17.57
C ALA A 10 4.92 7.69 17.96
N ALA A 11 4.17 6.64 18.28
CA ALA A 11 2.78 6.74 18.72
C ALA A 11 2.64 7.49 20.04
N ASN A 12 3.53 7.22 21.01
CA ASN A 12 3.55 7.94 22.29
C ASN A 12 3.88 9.42 22.09
N ALA A 13 4.90 9.75 21.30
CA ALA A 13 5.26 11.14 21.02
C ALA A 13 4.12 11.89 20.30
N ALA A 14 3.45 11.24 19.35
CA ALA A 14 2.29 11.81 18.67
C ALA A 14 1.11 12.02 19.62
N ALA A 15 0.83 11.06 20.51
CA ALA A 15 -0.22 11.17 21.51
C ALA A 15 0.05 12.34 22.49
N GLU A 16 1.30 12.52 22.93
CA GLU A 16 1.68 13.65 23.78
C GLU A 16 1.49 14.99 23.07
N GLU A 17 1.87 15.10 21.81
CA GLU A 17 1.66 16.31 21.00
C GLU A 17 0.16 16.61 20.85
N VAL A 18 -0.65 15.60 20.51
CA VAL A 18 -2.11 15.77 20.34
C VAL A 18 -2.75 16.25 21.64
N LEU A 19 -2.43 15.62 22.77
CA LEU A 19 -2.99 16.00 24.07
C LEU A 19 -2.56 17.41 24.48
N ARG A 20 -1.30 17.78 24.24
CA ARG A 20 -0.78 19.12 24.51
C ARG A 20 -1.43 20.19 23.64
N VAL A 21 -1.71 19.91 22.37
CA VAL A 21 -2.42 20.83 21.47
C VAL A 21 -3.87 21.07 21.94
N ILE A 22 -4.55 20.03 22.44
CA ILE A 22 -5.97 20.12 22.84
C ILE A 22 -6.13 20.74 24.24
N TYR A 23 -5.32 20.29 25.20
CA TYR A 23 -5.48 20.61 26.62
C TYR A 23 -4.41 21.57 27.17
N GLY A 24 -3.40 21.94 26.38
CA GLY A 24 -2.26 22.71 26.85
C GLY A 24 -1.19 21.86 27.54
N ASP A 25 -0.11 22.49 28.00
CA ASP A 25 1.04 21.80 28.61
C ASP A 25 0.72 21.15 29.96
N ASP A 26 -0.30 21.64 30.67
CA ASP A 26 -0.69 21.17 32.00
C ASP A 26 -1.77 20.07 31.97
N LEU A 27 -2.31 19.77 30.79
CA LEU A 27 -3.34 18.76 30.54
C LEU A 27 -4.57 18.90 31.47
N GLN A 28 -4.86 20.11 31.96
CA GLN A 28 -5.96 20.35 32.89
C GLN A 28 -7.31 20.00 32.25
N GLY A 29 -8.11 19.18 32.93
CA GLY A 29 -9.39 18.70 32.42
C GLY A 29 -9.29 17.57 31.37
N CYS A 30 -8.10 17.00 31.15
CA CYS A 30 -7.96 15.83 30.30
C CYS A 30 -8.67 14.62 30.93
N THR A 31 -9.62 14.03 30.19
CA THR A 31 -10.42 12.86 30.63
C THR A 31 -9.89 11.54 30.08
N VAL A 32 -8.86 11.59 29.23
CA VAL A 32 -8.31 10.44 28.51
C VAL A 32 -6.85 10.24 28.89
N SER A 33 -6.39 8.99 28.94
CA SER A 33 -4.98 8.70 29.21
C SER A 33 -4.14 8.78 27.93
N LEU A 34 -2.87 9.16 28.11
CA LEU A 34 -1.87 9.14 27.03
C LEU A 34 -1.79 7.75 26.38
N ASP A 35 -1.75 6.69 27.19
CA ASP A 35 -1.67 5.31 26.71
C ASP A 35 -2.85 4.93 25.82
N SER A 36 -4.06 5.42 26.13
CA SER A 36 -5.26 5.15 25.32
C SER A 36 -5.15 5.82 23.95
N VAL A 37 -4.73 7.09 23.91
CA VAL A 37 -4.53 7.83 22.66
C VAL A 37 -3.41 7.21 21.84
N ALA A 38 -2.28 6.86 22.46
CA ALA A 38 -1.16 6.20 21.81
C ALA A 38 -1.54 4.83 21.23
N ALA A 39 -2.41 4.07 21.91
CA ALA A 39 -2.92 2.79 21.41
C ALA A 39 -3.79 2.96 20.16
N VAL A 40 -4.66 3.98 20.12
CA VAL A 40 -5.45 4.31 18.93
C VAL A 40 -4.55 4.70 17.76
N ILE A 41 -3.59 5.60 18.00
CA ILE A 41 -2.61 6.04 17.00
C ILE A 41 -1.80 4.85 16.48
N ARG A 42 -1.33 3.96 17.36
CA ARG A 42 -0.56 2.78 16.93
C ARG A 42 -1.39 1.87 16.01
N THR A 43 -2.65 1.62 16.37
CA THR A 43 -3.54 0.74 15.59
C THR A 43 -3.74 1.27 14.17
N THR A 44 -3.91 2.59 14.00
CA THR A 44 -4.05 3.20 12.68
C THR A 44 -2.74 3.15 11.89
N PHE A 45 -1.60 3.41 12.52
CA PHE A 45 -0.31 3.28 11.85
C PHE A 45 0.01 1.83 11.43
N GLU A 46 -0.33 0.83 12.25
CA GLU A 46 -0.15 -0.59 11.92
C GLU A 46 -0.96 -0.97 10.67
N ALA A 47 -2.23 -0.55 10.60
CA ALA A 47 -3.06 -0.75 9.43
C ALA A 47 -2.45 -0.09 8.18
N HIS A 48 -1.98 1.15 8.29
CA HIS A 48 -1.31 1.83 7.18
C HIS A 48 -0.02 1.15 6.72
N VAL A 49 0.80 0.67 7.67
CA VAL A 49 2.05 -0.05 7.36
C VAL A 49 1.75 -1.38 6.65
N GLN A 50 0.72 -2.10 7.10
CA GLN A 50 0.29 -3.34 6.46
C GLN A 50 -0.19 -3.08 5.03
N THR A 51 -1.11 -2.13 4.83
CA THR A 51 -1.62 -1.77 3.51
C THR A 51 -0.51 -1.30 2.56
N ALA A 52 0.45 -0.51 3.06
CA ALA A 52 1.60 -0.08 2.27
C ALA A 52 2.50 -1.26 1.87
N GLY A 53 2.66 -2.26 2.75
CA GLY A 53 3.37 -3.50 2.45
C GLY A 53 2.68 -4.32 1.37
N GLU A 54 1.37 -4.51 1.48
CA GLU A 54 0.56 -5.24 0.50
C GLU A 54 0.58 -4.56 -0.88
N LEU A 55 0.52 -3.22 -0.92
CA LEU A 55 0.65 -2.45 -2.16
C LEU A 55 2.04 -2.61 -2.78
N ALA A 56 3.11 -2.52 -1.98
CA ALA A 56 4.47 -2.72 -2.46
C ALA A 56 4.67 -4.13 -3.04
N GLU A 57 4.11 -5.15 -2.39
CA GLU A 57 4.14 -6.54 -2.87
C GLU A 57 3.36 -6.69 -4.19
N LEU A 58 2.18 -6.09 -4.29
CA LEU A 58 1.39 -6.09 -5.52
C LEU A 58 2.16 -5.45 -6.69
N HIS A 59 2.82 -4.32 -6.45
CA HIS A 59 3.63 -3.65 -7.46
C HIS A 59 4.83 -4.51 -7.87
N ALA A 60 5.51 -5.15 -6.93
CA ALA A 60 6.63 -6.04 -7.22
C ALA A 60 6.20 -7.22 -8.09
N LYS A 61 5.10 -7.90 -7.75
CA LYS A 61 4.54 -9.00 -8.54
C LYS A 61 4.05 -8.55 -9.91
N GLY A 62 3.44 -7.37 -9.99
CA GLY A 62 3.02 -6.76 -11.25
C GLY A 62 4.18 -6.50 -12.18
N PHE A 63 5.28 -5.95 -11.65
CA PHE A 63 6.50 -5.71 -12.41
C PHE A 63 7.13 -7.01 -12.91
N GLU A 64 7.24 -8.03 -12.05
CA GLU A 64 7.74 -9.36 -12.43
C GLU A 64 6.90 -9.98 -13.55
N ALA A 65 5.56 -9.92 -13.44
CA ALA A 65 4.67 -10.42 -14.48
C ALA A 65 4.89 -9.70 -15.81
N VAL A 66 5.00 -8.37 -15.81
CA VAL A 66 5.29 -7.60 -17.03
C VAL A 66 6.66 -7.98 -17.60
N GLN A 67 7.67 -8.20 -16.76
CA GLN A 67 9.00 -8.61 -17.20
C GLN A 67 8.97 -9.99 -17.89
N LEU A 68 8.27 -10.96 -17.33
CA LEU A 68 8.07 -12.28 -17.94
C LEU A 68 7.34 -12.17 -19.28
N LEU A 69 6.26 -11.38 -19.33
CA LEU A 69 5.48 -11.14 -20.55
C LEU A 69 6.26 -10.39 -21.63
N SER A 70 7.26 -9.60 -21.23
CA SER A 70 8.11 -8.83 -22.15
C SER A 70 9.36 -9.62 -22.58
N THR A 71 9.67 -10.75 -21.93
CA THR A 71 10.84 -11.56 -22.26
C THR A 71 10.59 -12.36 -23.53
N PRO A 72 11.38 -12.18 -24.60
CA PRO A 72 11.20 -12.93 -25.85
C PRO A 72 11.29 -14.45 -25.61
N PRO A 73 10.47 -15.26 -26.30
CA PRO A 73 10.60 -16.72 -26.20
C PRO A 73 11.94 -17.18 -26.79
N ALA A 74 12.49 -18.28 -26.26
CA ALA A 74 13.80 -18.82 -26.69
C ALA A 74 13.84 -19.11 -28.19
N ASP A 75 12.74 -19.63 -28.73
CA ASP A 75 12.59 -19.95 -30.16
C ASP A 75 11.96 -18.79 -30.95
N GLY A 76 12.01 -17.56 -30.42
CA GLY A 76 11.40 -16.39 -31.05
C GLY A 76 11.92 -16.11 -32.47
N HIS A 77 13.12 -16.59 -32.78
CA HIS A 77 13.75 -16.48 -34.09
C HIS A 77 13.21 -17.45 -35.14
N THR A 78 12.46 -18.49 -34.73
CA THR A 78 11.84 -19.46 -35.65
C THR A 78 10.37 -19.19 -35.90
N LEU A 79 9.80 -18.17 -35.27
CA LEU A 79 8.37 -17.84 -35.39
C LEU A 79 8.07 -17.20 -36.75
N SER A 80 6.99 -17.64 -37.38
CA SER A 80 6.48 -16.98 -38.58
C SER A 80 5.87 -15.61 -38.23
N PRO A 81 5.68 -14.71 -39.22
CA PRO A 81 5.00 -13.43 -38.98
C PRO A 81 3.60 -13.57 -38.38
N GLU A 82 2.88 -14.65 -38.70
CA GLU A 82 1.55 -14.93 -38.16
C GLU A 82 1.64 -15.38 -36.70
N ASP A 83 2.58 -16.27 -36.38
CA ASP A 83 2.83 -16.72 -35.00
C ASP A 83 3.27 -15.55 -34.10
N LEU A 84 4.12 -14.65 -34.62
CA LEU A 84 4.53 -13.43 -33.92
C LEU A 84 3.34 -12.53 -33.63
N ARG A 85 2.42 -12.36 -34.59
CA ARG A 85 1.23 -11.53 -34.41
C ARG A 85 0.32 -12.09 -33.32
N THR A 86 0.09 -13.41 -33.33
CA THR A 86 -0.69 -14.10 -32.30
C THR A 86 -0.04 -13.96 -30.93
N LEU A 87 1.26 -14.26 -30.82
CA LEU A 87 2.02 -14.16 -29.57
C LEU A 87 1.99 -12.75 -28.98
N LEU A 88 2.20 -11.72 -29.82
CA LEU A 88 2.17 -10.33 -29.37
C LEU A 88 0.77 -9.90 -28.93
N GLY A 89 -0.28 -10.37 -29.63
CA GLY A 89 -1.67 -10.14 -29.23
C GLY A 89 -1.96 -10.72 -27.84
N GLU A 90 -1.63 -12.00 -27.62
CA GLU A 90 -1.81 -12.67 -26.34
C GLU A 90 -1.06 -11.98 -25.20
N ARG A 91 0.19 -11.57 -25.43
CA ARG A 91 0.99 -10.85 -24.44
C ARG A 91 0.42 -9.49 -24.10
N LEU A 92 -0.07 -8.73 -25.10
CA LEU A 92 -0.70 -7.43 -24.86
C LEU A 92 -1.99 -7.58 -24.04
N ASP A 93 -2.80 -8.60 -24.32
CA ASP A 93 -4.03 -8.88 -23.54
C ASP A 93 -3.70 -9.28 -22.09
N GLN A 94 -2.65 -10.07 -21.89
CA GLN A 94 -2.16 -10.44 -20.56
C GLN A 94 -1.61 -9.24 -19.79
N ILE A 95 -0.79 -8.39 -20.43
CA ILE A 95 -0.29 -7.15 -19.85
C ILE A 95 -1.45 -6.23 -19.46
N ARG A 96 -2.44 -6.06 -20.34
CA ARG A 96 -3.63 -5.26 -20.06
C ARG A 96 -4.39 -5.80 -18.86
N THR A 97 -4.56 -7.12 -18.78
CA THR A 97 -5.24 -7.77 -17.64
C THR A 97 -4.51 -7.50 -16.32
N VAL A 98 -3.18 -7.65 -16.30
CA VAL A 98 -2.35 -7.35 -15.12
C VAL A 98 -2.48 -5.87 -14.74
N ALA A 99 -2.35 -4.96 -15.71
CA ALA A 99 -2.47 -3.53 -15.48
C ALA A 99 -3.84 -3.12 -14.93
N THR A 100 -4.93 -3.69 -15.46
CA THR A 100 -6.29 -3.46 -14.94
C THR A 100 -6.43 -3.93 -13.50
N LYS A 101 -5.90 -5.12 -13.14
CA LYS A 101 -5.95 -5.61 -11.76
C LYS A 101 -5.20 -4.69 -10.80
N ILE A 102 -4.02 -4.23 -11.18
CA ILE A 102 -3.23 -3.27 -10.39
C ILE A 102 -4.03 -1.98 -10.20
N LEU A 103 -4.56 -1.41 -11.30
CA LEU A 103 -5.35 -0.19 -11.25
C LEU A 103 -6.59 -0.32 -10.35
N SER A 104 -7.34 -1.42 -10.47
CA SER A 104 -8.50 -1.68 -9.61
C SER A 104 -8.12 -1.81 -8.13
N ALA A 105 -7.01 -2.49 -7.82
CA ALA A 105 -6.53 -2.60 -6.45
C ALA A 105 -6.07 -1.24 -5.88
N THR A 106 -5.37 -0.42 -6.67
CA THR A 106 -4.98 0.93 -6.27
C THR A 106 -6.18 1.85 -6.04
N ILE A 107 -7.22 1.77 -6.90
CA ILE A 107 -8.45 2.55 -6.73
C ILE A 107 -9.21 2.13 -5.46
N ALA A 108 -9.32 0.82 -5.20
CA ALA A 108 -9.98 0.31 -4.00
C ALA A 108 -9.29 0.81 -2.72
N GLN A 109 -7.97 0.84 -2.69
CA GLN A 109 -7.20 1.36 -1.56
C GLN A 109 -7.40 2.88 -1.35
N ASN A 110 -7.49 3.68 -2.41
CA ASN A 110 -7.74 5.12 -2.29
C ASN A 110 -9.19 5.45 -1.90
N GLY A 111 -10.15 4.59 -2.26
CA GLY A 111 -11.55 4.74 -1.90
C GLY A 111 -11.82 4.51 -0.40
N ASP A 112 -11.09 3.58 0.23
CA ASP A 112 -11.19 3.32 1.68
C ASP A 112 -10.61 4.45 2.53
N THR A 113 -9.54 5.12 2.06
CA THR A 113 -8.93 6.25 2.78
C THR A 113 -9.85 7.48 2.85
N SER A 114 -10.74 7.68 1.88
CA SER A 114 -11.65 8.84 1.85
C SER A 114 -12.84 8.76 2.82
N ALA A 115 -13.19 7.56 3.30
CA ALA A 115 -14.31 7.38 4.24
C ALA A 115 -13.87 7.56 5.71
N ALA A 116 -12.58 7.39 6.00
CA ALA A 116 -12.01 7.53 7.34
C ALA A 116 -11.67 8.99 7.73
N ASP A 117 -11.59 9.91 6.76
CA ASP A 117 -11.25 11.33 6.97
C ASP A 117 -12.47 12.25 7.24
N LEU A 118 -13.69 11.70 7.38
CA LEU A 118 -14.93 12.47 7.52
C LEU A 118 -15.90 11.99 8.63
N ALA A 119 -15.43 11.18 9.59
CA ALA A 119 -16.25 10.72 10.72
C ALA A 119 -15.74 11.25 12.07
#